data_AF-A0A9E1RDW4-F1
#
_entry.id   AF-A0A9E1RDW4-F1
#
_cell.length_a   1.000
_cell.length_b   1.000
_cell.length_c   1.000
_cell.angle_alpha   90.00
_cell.angle_beta   90.00
_cell.angle_gamma   90.00
#
_symmetry.space_group_name_H-M   'P 1'
#
loop_
_entity.id
_entity.type
_entity.pdbx_description
1 polymer ?
#
loop_
_entity_poly.entity_id
_entity_poly.type
_entity_poly.pdbx_seq_one_letter_code
_entity_poly.pdbx_strand_id
1 'polypeptide(L)'
;MGYFRLGLNNRMREKMHFSTYLLENEFVTAEELESALREQQTLRPTLGELAMERGWVSRKGIFKILRSQYKASQKGKRFGEIAVGLDMLTVLQVDELVLSQNHPSNFIGEILLSQGKLSVSSLIKALSGFNKILKIQNTL
;
A
#
# COMPACT_ATOMS: atom_id res chain seq x y z
N MET A 1 -31.62 -12.36 -1.30
CA MET A 1 -31.44 -13.19 -0.09
C MET A 1 -30.38 -14.25 -0.39
N GLY A 2 -29.12 -13.95 -0.11
CA GLY A 2 -27.99 -14.85 -0.36
C GLY A 2 -26.83 -14.46 0.55
N TYR A 3 -26.63 -15.27 1.60
CA TYR A 3 -25.61 -15.07 2.62
C TYR A 3 -24.23 -15.42 2.04
N PHE A 4 -23.33 -14.46 1.88
CA PHE A 4 -21.90 -14.73 1.73
C PHE A 4 -21.24 -14.70 3.11
N ARG A 5 -21.34 -15.83 3.81
CA ARG A 5 -20.38 -16.19 4.86
C ARG A 5 -19.06 -16.54 4.17
N LEU A 6 -18.11 -15.62 4.13
CA LEU A 6 -16.70 -15.96 3.94
C LEU A 6 -16.05 -16.02 5.31
N GLY A 7 -15.76 -17.25 5.75
CA GLY A 7 -14.93 -17.50 6.92
C GLY A 7 -13.56 -16.89 6.70
N LEU A 8 -13.28 -15.80 7.43
CA LEU A 8 -11.96 -15.21 7.48
C LEU A 8 -11.02 -16.19 8.20
N ASN A 9 -10.20 -16.86 7.41
CA ASN A 9 -9.22 -17.84 7.86
C ASN A 9 -8.31 -17.27 8.96
N ASN A 10 -8.13 -18.07 10.00
CA ASN A 10 -7.54 -17.76 11.30
C ASN A 10 -6.00 -17.59 11.28
N ARG A 11 -5.44 -16.88 10.29
CA ARG A 11 -3.98 -16.62 10.15
C ARG A 11 -3.58 -15.14 10.03
N MET A 12 -4.47 -14.20 10.29
CA MET A 12 -4.22 -12.75 10.25
C MET A 12 -4.51 -12.09 11.61
N ARG A 13 -3.96 -12.66 12.70
CA ARG A 13 -4.30 -12.29 14.08
C ARG A 13 -3.29 -11.37 14.81
N GLU A 14 -2.38 -10.68 14.10
CA GLU A 14 -1.34 -9.88 14.79
C GLU A 14 -1.16 -8.42 14.39
N LYS A 15 -1.96 -7.86 13.47
CA LYS A 15 -2.11 -6.39 13.37
C LYS A 15 -3.55 -6.09 13.00
N MET A 16 -4.31 -5.44 13.89
CA MET A 16 -5.63 -4.94 13.53
C MET A 16 -5.43 -3.88 12.44
N HIS A 17 -5.82 -4.19 11.20
CA HIS A 17 -5.71 -3.25 10.10
C HIS A 17 -6.89 -2.27 10.15
N PHE A 18 -6.65 -1.00 9.82
CA PHE A 18 -7.67 0.04 9.81
C PHE A 18 -8.88 -0.32 8.92
N SER A 19 -8.66 -1.09 7.85
CA SER A 19 -9.71 -1.64 6.99
C SER A 19 -10.68 -2.58 7.73
N THR A 20 -10.18 -3.45 8.60
CA THR A 20 -11.00 -4.34 9.43
C THR A 20 -11.80 -3.52 10.45
N TYR A 21 -11.17 -2.52 11.05
CA TYR A 21 -11.85 -1.62 11.99
C TYR A 21 -13.02 -0.87 11.34
N LEU A 22 -12.84 -0.35 10.12
CA LEU A 22 -13.89 0.34 9.37
C LEU A 22 -15.10 -0.58 9.09
N LEU A 23 -14.84 -1.84 8.75
CA LEU A 23 -15.88 -2.83 8.48
C LEU A 23 -16.62 -3.27 9.75
N GLU A 24 -15.88 -3.53 10.83
CA GLU A 24 -16.46 -3.96 12.12
C GLU A 24 -17.29 -2.87 12.81
N ASN A 25 -16.97 -1.59 12.56
CA ASN A 25 -17.70 -0.44 13.12
C ASN A 25 -18.71 0.16 12.15
N GLU A 26 -19.05 -0.56 11.07
CA GLU A 26 -20.08 -0.19 10.08
C GLU A 26 -19.84 1.19 9.42
N PHE A 27 -18.58 1.66 9.39
CA PHE A 27 -18.24 2.91 8.68
C PHE A 27 -18.33 2.74 7.16
N VAL A 28 -18.14 1.52 6.67
CA VAL A 28 -18.21 1.13 5.25
C VAL A 28 -18.78 -0.27 5.12
N THR A 29 -19.41 -0.56 3.98
CA THR A 29 -19.83 -1.92 3.64
C THR A 29 -18.68 -2.75 3.07
N ALA A 30 -18.84 -4.08 3.06
CA ALA A 30 -17.86 -4.98 2.44
C ALA A 30 -17.61 -4.67 0.96
N GLU A 31 -18.66 -4.33 0.20
CA GLU A 31 -18.56 -3.99 -1.22
C GLU A 31 -17.79 -2.68 -1.44
N GLU A 32 -18.04 -1.67 -0.60
CA GLU A 32 -17.35 -0.38 -0.68
C GLU A 32 -15.89 -0.50 -0.29
N LEU A 33 -15.59 -1.29 0.76
CA LEU A 33 -14.23 -1.59 1.15
C LEU A 33 -13.50 -2.36 0.05
N GLU A 34 -14.14 -3.34 -0.58
CA GLU A 34 -13.54 -4.09 -1.69
C GLU A 34 -13.26 -3.18 -2.91
N SER A 35 -14.17 -2.25 -3.22
CA SER A 35 -13.97 -1.24 -4.27
C SER A 35 -12.77 -0.34 -3.97
N ALA A 36 -12.69 0.18 -2.74
CA ALA A 36 -11.57 1.01 -2.32
C ALA A 36 -10.24 0.25 -2.29
N LEU A 37 -10.25 -1.03 -1.90
CA LEU A 37 -9.06 -1.90 -1.93
C LEU A 37 -8.59 -2.18 -3.37
N ARG A 38 -9.52 -2.34 -4.32
CA ARG A 38 -9.17 -2.46 -5.75
C ARG A 38 -8.52 -1.18 -6.27
N GLU A 39 -9.08 -0.02 -5.95
CA GLU A 39 -8.50 1.28 -6.34
C GLU A 39 -7.15 1.53 -5.67
N GLN A 40 -7.01 1.19 -4.39
CA GLN A 40 -5.74 1.25 -3.67
C GLN A 40 -4.63 0.43 -4.35
N GLN A 41 -4.97 -0.74 -4.90
CA GLN A 41 -4.02 -1.54 -5.67
C GLN A 41 -3.58 -0.85 -6.97
N THR A 42 -4.45 -0.03 -7.58
CA THR A 42 -4.09 0.76 -8.77
C THR A 42 -3.22 1.97 -8.44
N LEU A 43 -3.32 2.51 -7.24
CA LEU A 43 -2.52 3.63 -6.74
C LEU A 43 -1.16 3.20 -6.18
N ARG A 44 -0.81 1.91 -6.28
CA ARG A 44 0.44 1.36 -5.75
C ARG A 44 1.63 2.02 -6.47
N PRO A 45 2.43 2.86 -5.79
CA PRO A 45 3.51 3.59 -6.43
C PRO A 45 4.55 2.62 -6.99
N THR A 46 5.15 2.93 -8.11
CA THR A 46 6.23 2.12 -8.67
C THR A 46 7.49 2.21 -7.81
N LEU A 47 8.35 1.20 -7.88
CA LEU A 47 9.69 1.27 -7.24
C LEU A 47 10.47 2.51 -7.70
N GLY A 48 10.28 2.94 -8.95
CA GLY A 48 10.91 4.14 -9.49
C GLY A 48 10.40 5.42 -8.83
N GLU A 49 9.09 5.56 -8.65
CA GLU A 49 8.49 6.71 -7.94
C GLU A 49 8.96 6.78 -6.49
N LEU A 50 8.90 5.66 -5.77
CA LEU A 50 9.38 5.59 -4.39
C LEU A 50 10.88 5.91 -4.28
N ALA A 51 11.70 5.45 -5.22
CA ALA A 51 13.13 5.76 -5.25
C ALA A 51 13.41 7.25 -5.54
N MET A 52 12.57 7.89 -6.35
CA MET A 52 12.65 9.34 -6.59
C MET A 52 12.21 10.16 -5.39
N GLU A 53 11.09 9.79 -4.76
CA GLU A 53 10.56 10.46 -3.55
C GLU A 53 11.58 10.43 -2.41
N ARG A 54 12.31 9.33 -2.26
CA ARG A 54 13.39 9.19 -1.27
C ARG A 54 14.69 9.91 -1.66
N GLY A 55 14.75 10.53 -2.84
CA GLY A 55 15.93 11.22 -3.35
C GLY A 55 17.09 10.30 -3.75
N TRP A 56 16.88 8.99 -3.78
CA TRP A 56 17.93 8.00 -4.07
C TRP A 56 18.26 7.94 -5.56
N VAL A 57 17.24 8.11 -6.40
CA VAL A 57 17.40 8.09 -7.85
C VAL A 57 16.78 9.34 -8.45
N SER A 58 17.54 10.06 -9.27
CA SER A 58 16.99 11.21 -10.01
C SER A 58 16.12 10.75 -11.19
N ARG A 59 15.26 11.64 -11.71
CA ARG A 59 14.47 11.38 -12.92
C ARG A 59 15.34 10.88 -14.09
N LYS A 60 16.53 11.48 -14.29
CA LYS A 60 17.51 11.03 -15.31
C LYS A 60 17.96 9.60 -15.05
N GLY A 61 18.13 9.24 -13.79
CA GLY A 61 18.49 7.89 -13.37
C GLY A 61 17.40 6.86 -13.63
N ILE A 62 16.14 7.19 -13.36
CA ILE A 62 14.99 6.35 -13.71
C ILE A 62 14.98 6.06 -15.22
N PHE A 63 15.13 7.10 -16.06
CA PHE A 63 15.22 6.91 -17.51
C PHE A 63 16.37 5.98 -17.92
N LYS A 64 17.52 6.05 -17.24
CA LYS A 64 18.67 5.18 -17.53
C LYS A 64 18.35 3.71 -17.19
N ILE A 65 17.71 3.45 -16.05
CA ILE A 65 17.29 2.11 -15.63
C ILE A 65 16.26 1.54 -16.62
N LEU A 66 15.21 2.30 -16.93
CA LEU A 66 14.17 1.89 -17.88
C LEU A 66 14.74 1.61 -19.26
N ARG A 67 15.59 2.50 -19.79
CA ARG A 67 16.26 2.29 -21.08
C ARG A 67 17.14 1.04 -21.07
N SER A 68 17.76 0.71 -19.94
CA SER A 68 18.55 -0.52 -19.79
C SER A 68 17.66 -1.76 -19.78
N GLN A 69 16.46 -1.68 -19.19
CA GLN A 69 15.47 -2.77 -19.18
C GLN A 69 14.97 -3.16 -20.57
N TYR A 70 14.88 -2.21 -21.50
CA TYR A 70 14.53 -2.48 -22.91
C TYR A 70 15.66 -3.16 -23.70
N LYS A 71 16.88 -3.28 -23.16
CA LYS A 71 17.98 -3.97 -23.86
C LYS A 71 17.74 -5.47 -23.83
N ALA A 72 18.05 -6.15 -24.95
CA ALA A 72 17.92 -7.59 -25.07
C ALA A 72 18.69 -8.37 -23.98
N SER A 73 19.84 -7.86 -23.53
CA SER A 73 20.64 -8.48 -22.46
C SER A 73 20.03 -8.37 -21.06
N GLN A 74 19.00 -7.54 -20.87
CA GLN A 74 18.30 -7.36 -19.60
C GLN A 74 16.82 -7.77 -19.70
N LYS A 75 16.43 -8.44 -20.80
CA LYS A 75 15.06 -8.89 -21.02
C LYS A 75 14.64 -9.84 -19.90
N GLY A 76 13.53 -9.51 -19.22
CA GLY A 76 13.01 -10.30 -18.10
C GLY A 76 13.52 -9.87 -16.72
N LYS A 77 14.54 -9.01 -16.63
CA LYS A 77 15.00 -8.48 -15.35
C LYS A 77 14.05 -7.42 -14.79
N ARG A 78 13.88 -7.44 -13.48
CA ARG A 78 13.05 -6.50 -12.73
C ARG A 78 13.78 -5.16 -12.56
N PHE A 79 13.01 -4.09 -12.34
CA PHE A 79 13.55 -2.74 -12.15
C PHE A 79 14.67 -2.68 -11.10
N GLY A 80 14.45 -3.30 -9.94
CA GLY A 80 15.43 -3.32 -8.84
C GLY A 80 16.74 -4.02 -9.20
N GLU A 81 16.67 -5.15 -9.92
CA GLU A 81 17.86 -5.90 -10.35
C GLU A 81 18.73 -5.08 -11.31
N ILE A 82 18.09 -4.33 -12.21
CA ILE A 82 18.79 -3.45 -13.15
C ILE A 82 19.35 -2.22 -12.43
N ALA A 83 18.61 -1.66 -11.47
CA ALA A 83 19.08 -0.52 -10.69
C ALA A 83 20.33 -0.88 -9.86
N VAL A 84 20.36 -2.09 -9.28
CA VAL A 84 21.54 -2.63 -8.59
C VAL A 84 22.68 -2.87 -9.57
N GLY A 85 22.42 -3.50 -10.72
CA GLY A 85 23.45 -3.72 -11.75
C GLY A 85 23.99 -2.44 -12.40
N LEU A 86 23.37 -1.28 -12.15
CA LEU A 86 23.83 0.04 -12.63
C LEU A 86 24.45 0.89 -11.50
N ASP A 87 24.64 0.33 -10.30
CA ASP A 87 25.10 1.02 -9.08
C ASP A 87 24.22 2.23 -8.71
N MET A 88 22.94 2.18 -9.06
CA MET A 88 21.98 3.26 -8.81
C MET A 88 21.16 3.05 -7.54
N LEU A 89 21.00 1.79 -7.14
CA LEU A 89 20.39 1.38 -5.88
C LEU A 89 21.19 0.21 -5.32
N THR A 90 21.22 0.07 -4.01
CA THR A 90 21.72 -1.14 -3.35
C THR A 90 20.62 -2.19 -3.21
N VAL A 91 20.99 -3.45 -2.97
CA VAL A 91 20.01 -4.53 -2.72
C VAL A 91 19.11 -4.18 -1.53
N LEU A 92 19.69 -3.64 -0.45
CA LEU A 92 18.95 -3.19 0.73
C LEU A 92 17.94 -2.09 0.39
N GLN A 93 18.32 -1.11 -0.42
CA GLN A 93 17.40 -0.06 -0.87
C GLN A 93 16.27 -0.63 -1.73
N VAL A 94 16.55 -1.61 -2.60
CA VAL A 94 15.51 -2.28 -3.38
C VAL A 94 14.54 -3.03 -2.47
N ASP A 95 15.05 -3.77 -1.47
CA ASP A 95 14.21 -4.47 -0.50
C ASP A 95 13.34 -3.50 0.30
N GLU A 96 13.88 -2.37 0.74
CA GLU A 96 13.10 -1.32 1.40
C GLU A 96 12.01 -0.73 0.50
N LEU A 97 12.29 -0.52 -0.78
CA LEU A 97 11.29 -0.04 -1.75
C LEU A 97 10.20 -1.09 -1.97
N VAL A 98 10.54 -2.38 -2.06
CA VAL A 98 9.56 -3.48 -2.18
C VAL A 98 8.67 -3.53 -0.93
N LEU A 99 9.27 -3.41 0.27
CA LEU A 99 8.51 -3.35 1.52
C LEU A 99 7.57 -2.15 1.55
N SER A 100 8.05 -0.97 1.14
CA SER A 100 7.25 0.27 1.09
C SER A 100 6.13 0.19 0.06
N GLN A 101 6.41 -0.39 -1.11
CA GLN A 101 5.43 -0.63 -2.17
C GLN A 101 4.34 -1.61 -1.74
N ASN A 102 4.66 -2.53 -0.82
CA ASN A 102 3.72 -3.47 -0.20
C ASN A 102 3.04 -2.91 1.06
N HIS A 103 3.36 -1.67 1.45
CA HIS A 103 2.76 -0.95 2.56
C HIS A 103 1.79 0.18 2.14
N PRO A 104 0.93 0.04 1.10
CA PRO A 104 -0.01 1.10 0.69
C PRO A 104 -1.13 1.34 1.70
N SER A 105 -1.06 0.72 2.89
CA SER A 105 -2.07 0.67 3.96
C SER A 105 -2.57 2.03 4.47
N ASN A 106 -1.91 3.14 4.14
CA ASN A 106 -2.22 4.43 4.75
C ASN A 106 -3.31 5.25 4.04
N PHE A 107 -3.77 4.83 2.86
CA PHE A 107 -4.68 5.66 2.05
C PHE A 107 -6.10 5.11 1.90
N ILE A 108 -6.44 3.97 2.51
CA ILE A 108 -7.79 3.39 2.33
C ILE A 108 -8.89 4.35 2.76
N GLY A 109 -8.67 5.13 3.84
CA GLY A 109 -9.61 6.16 4.29
C GLY A 109 -9.75 7.33 3.32
N GLU A 110 -8.67 7.74 2.66
CA GLU A 110 -8.68 8.81 1.65
C GLU A 110 -9.36 8.37 0.35
N ILE A 111 -9.18 7.11 -0.05
CA ILE A 111 -9.85 6.51 -1.20
C ILE A 111 -11.35 6.38 -0.94
N LEU A 112 -11.74 5.95 0.26
CA LEU A 112 -13.14 5.89 0.66
C LEU A 112 -13.79 7.28 0.70
N LEU A 113 -13.03 8.31 1.07
CA LEU A 113 -13.46 9.71 0.98
C LEU A 113 -13.64 10.17 -0.47
N SER A 114 -12.66 9.91 -1.34
CA SER A 114 -12.70 10.34 -2.75
C SER A 114 -13.84 9.67 -3.52
N GLN A 115 -14.17 8.42 -3.19
CA GLN A 115 -15.31 7.68 -3.72
C GLN A 115 -16.67 8.11 -3.12
N GLY A 116 -16.68 9.00 -2.13
CA GLY A 116 -17.89 9.43 -1.42
C GLY A 116 -18.53 8.35 -0.55
N LYS A 117 -17.81 7.25 -0.29
CA LYS A 117 -18.27 6.11 0.55
C LYS A 117 -18.11 6.37 2.04
N LEU A 118 -17.28 7.35 2.37
CA LEU A 118 -17.01 7.75 3.73
C LEU A 118 -16.95 9.29 3.77
N SER A 119 -17.50 9.89 4.81
CA SER A 119 -17.43 11.34 5.01
C SER A 119 -16.21 11.73 5.84
N VAL A 120 -15.75 12.98 5.72
CA VAL A 120 -14.61 13.49 6.49
C VAL A 120 -14.86 13.36 8.00
N SER A 121 -16.09 13.61 8.44
CA SER A 121 -16.46 13.48 9.85
C SER A 121 -16.44 12.01 10.31
N SER A 122 -16.90 11.07 9.47
CA SER A 122 -16.81 9.64 9.73
C SER A 122 -15.36 9.15 9.75
N LEU A 123 -14.49 9.66 8.86
CA LEU A 123 -13.07 9.31 8.87
C LEU A 123 -12.38 9.74 10.15
N ILE A 124 -12.61 10.98 10.59
CA ILE A 124 -12.01 11.51 11.83
C ILE A 124 -12.47 10.69 13.03
N LYS A 125 -13.77 10.31 13.09
CA LYS A 125 -14.31 9.43 14.12
C LYS A 125 -13.62 8.05 14.10
N ALA A 126 -13.51 7.44 12.93
CA ALA A 126 -12.89 6.13 12.77
C ALA A 126 -11.40 6.14 13.16
N LEU A 127 -10.65 7.15 12.71
CA LEU A 127 -9.24 7.34 13.06
C LEU A 127 -9.05 7.57 14.57
N SER A 128 -9.93 8.37 15.19
CA SER A 128 -9.87 8.60 16.63
C SER A 128 -10.16 7.31 17.42
N GLY A 129 -11.11 6.49 16.98
CA GLY A 129 -11.43 5.21 17.62
C GLY A 129 -10.28 4.20 17.46
N PHE A 130 -9.76 4.06 16.24
CA PHE A 130 -8.65 3.17 15.93
C PHE A 130 -7.36 3.55 16.69
N ASN A 131 -7.02 4.85 16.76
CA ASN A 131 -5.84 5.31 17.52
C ASN A 131 -5.93 5.03 19.02
N LYS A 132 -7.13 5.02 19.61
CA LYS A 132 -7.31 4.63 21.02
C LYS A 132 -6.97 3.15 21.22
N ILE A 133 -7.41 2.29 20.30
CA ILE A 133 -7.13 0.85 20.34
C ILE A 133 -5.62 0.58 20.19
N LEU A 134 -4.96 1.26 19.25
CA LEU A 134 -3.51 1.13 19.05
C LEU A 134 -2.70 1.57 20.27
N LYS A 135 -3.11 2.65 20.94
CA LYS A 135 -2.44 3.10 22.17
C LYS A 135 -2.55 2.06 23.28
N ILE A 136 -3.71 1.41 23.41
CA ILE A 136 -3.91 0.36 24.43
C ILE A 136 -3.02 -0.86 24.16
N GLN A 137 -2.83 -1.24 22.88
CA GLN A 137 -2.00 -2.38 22.50
C GLN A 137 -0.48 -2.14 22.68
N ASN A 138 -0.02 -0.89 22.60
CA ASN A 138 1.38 -0.53 22.84
C ASN A 138 1.73 -0.29 24.32
N THR A 139 0.78 -0.43 25.25
CA THR A 139 0.97 -0.17 26.68
C THR A 139 0.95 -1.44 27.54
N LEU A 140 1.10 -2.62 26.92
CA LEU A 140 1.28 -3.92 27.59
C LEU A 140 2.57 -4.57 27.09
#